data_AF-A0A091Q3Y4-F1
#
_entry.id   AF-A0A091Q3Y4-F1
#
_cell.length_a   1.000
_cell.length_b   1.000
_cell.length_c   1.000
_cell.angle_alpha   90.00
_cell.angle_beta   90.00
_cell.angle_gamma   90.00
#
_symmetry.space_group_name_H-M   'P 1'
#
loop_
_entity.id
_entity.type
_entity.pdbx_description
1 polymer ?
#
loop_
_entity_poly.entity_id
_entity_poly.type
_entity_poly.pdbx_seq_one_letter_code
_entity_poly.pdbx_strand_id
1 'polypeptide(L)'
;NTLLRSDYCKSRAPNAIDRATVSSWPGTTLNLLKFPIINPTCDRIFRRQERLKEEATKTEDQLSSEEKKYLNQLKKQGYLVGRVGRTFQRQKPSSVIDFDPDMLSYSIDEDPRHSPGKCEEREEFTYNEVKDARWCFDTPGIVKENCVGTLWCCCLLGELFCLSCACGRVFLLLSWDWDSFVTSSSCYVFQGEKPAWFSVVASNLLPVRTSTLSNVDSIYEKHAGQEFLKVPMGGEERMKEFPPLVPQDITLKGIGTTEAVADIKLSSAGWVAVTAHAEEELLLRAYAPKGTALVVREPPLLPYISTIRGARIPGTAAYRTKKPPSIVENLKTMERR
;
A
#
# COMPACT_ATOMS: atom_id res chain seq x y z
N ASN A 1 10.79 6.86 -5.22
CA ASN A 1 12.26 6.99 -5.43
C ASN A 1 12.94 5.79 -6.10
N THR A 2 12.25 4.67 -6.37
CA THR A 2 12.85 3.52 -7.08
C THR A 2 13.40 3.87 -8.47
N LEU A 3 12.73 4.78 -9.18
CA LEU A 3 13.18 5.28 -10.49
C LEU A 3 14.59 5.92 -10.43
N LEU A 4 14.86 6.77 -9.43
CA LEU A 4 16.20 7.36 -9.19
C LEU A 4 17.29 6.30 -8.98
N ARG A 5 16.91 5.17 -8.38
CA ARG A 5 17.79 4.03 -8.11
C ARG A 5 17.82 3.01 -9.25
N SER A 6 17.25 3.30 -10.40
CA SER A 6 17.27 2.40 -11.57
C SER A 6 18.40 2.78 -12.54
N ASP A 7 18.66 1.87 -13.48
CA ASP A 7 19.51 2.14 -14.66
C ASP A 7 18.85 3.10 -15.67
N TYR A 8 17.58 3.44 -15.49
CA TYR A 8 16.85 4.33 -16.38
C TYR A 8 17.17 5.81 -16.13
N CYS A 9 17.49 6.15 -14.88
CA CYS A 9 18.00 7.47 -14.52
C CYS A 9 19.52 7.55 -14.68
N LYS A 10 20.04 8.75 -14.91
CA LYS A 10 21.49 9.01 -14.90
C LYS A 10 22.12 8.48 -13.60
N SER A 11 23.34 7.95 -13.67
CA SER A 11 24.02 7.29 -12.54
C SER A 11 24.14 8.18 -11.30
N ARG A 12 24.37 9.49 -11.47
CA ARG A 12 24.48 10.50 -10.40
C ARG A 12 23.14 11.04 -9.87
N ALA A 13 22.01 10.67 -10.49
CA ALA A 13 20.69 11.18 -10.11
C ALA A 13 20.28 11.00 -8.64
N PRO A 14 20.57 9.89 -7.95
CA PRO A 14 20.16 9.76 -6.55
C PRO A 14 20.96 10.65 -5.57
N ASN A 15 22.10 11.21 -5.98
CA ASN A 15 22.89 12.14 -5.17
C ASN A 15 22.57 13.60 -5.55
N ALA A 16 22.28 13.84 -6.82
CA ALA A 16 22.05 15.18 -7.38
C ALA A 16 20.60 15.69 -7.25
N ILE A 17 19.63 14.79 -7.12
CA ILE A 17 18.20 15.13 -7.15
C ILE A 17 17.61 14.85 -5.78
N ASP A 18 16.85 15.82 -5.28
CA ASP A 18 16.08 15.67 -4.07
C ASP A 18 15.12 14.47 -4.20
N ARG A 19 15.04 13.68 -3.12
CA ARG A 19 14.11 12.57 -3.06
C ARG A 19 12.70 13.12 -3.23
N ALA A 20 11.85 12.38 -3.96
CA ALA A 20 10.44 12.69 -4.02
C ALA A 20 9.88 12.67 -2.60
N THR A 21 9.62 13.86 -2.06
CA THR A 21 9.01 14.08 -0.76
C THR A 21 7.50 13.97 -0.91
N VAL A 22 6.88 13.29 0.05
CA VAL A 22 5.43 13.07 0.06
C VAL A 22 4.76 14.38 0.47
N SER A 23 3.75 14.81 -0.28
CA SER A 23 2.89 15.91 0.14
C SER A 23 2.06 15.55 1.38
N SER A 24 1.28 16.50 1.90
CA SER A 24 0.30 16.22 2.95
C SER A 24 -0.66 15.08 2.56
N TRP A 25 -0.96 14.94 1.27
CA TRP A 25 -1.69 13.82 0.72
C TRP A 25 -0.74 12.69 0.28
N PRO A 26 -1.04 11.42 0.65
CA PRO A 26 -0.24 10.29 0.21
C PRO A 26 -0.35 10.11 -1.30
N GLY A 27 0.79 9.90 -1.96
CA GLY A 27 0.84 9.62 -3.40
C GLY A 27 0.95 10.86 -4.30
N THR A 28 0.99 12.06 -3.73
CA THR A 28 1.24 13.31 -4.49
C THR A 28 2.53 13.99 -4.04
N THR A 29 3.17 14.71 -4.97
CA THR A 29 4.37 15.51 -4.71
C THR A 29 4.02 16.99 -4.56
N LEU A 30 4.72 17.69 -3.66
CA LEU A 30 4.51 19.13 -3.42
C LEU A 30 5.12 19.99 -4.54
N ASN A 31 6.26 19.55 -5.07
CA ASN A 31 7.06 20.30 -6.03
C ASN A 31 7.13 19.55 -7.36
N LEU A 32 7.31 20.31 -8.44
CA LEU A 32 7.66 19.75 -9.75
C LEU A 32 9.05 19.12 -9.67
N LEU A 33 9.13 17.79 -9.75
CA LEU A 33 10.41 17.08 -9.77
C LEU A 33 10.76 16.73 -11.21
N LYS A 34 12.04 16.85 -11.56
CA LYS A 34 12.57 16.48 -12.88
C LYS A 34 13.57 15.36 -12.74
N PHE A 35 13.35 14.27 -13.47
CA PHE A 35 14.22 13.11 -13.48
C PHE A 35 14.91 12.98 -14.83
N PRO A 36 16.26 13.01 -14.89
CA PRO A 36 17.00 12.88 -16.14
C PRO A 36 17.06 11.40 -16.53
N ILE A 37 16.37 11.09 -17.62
CA ILE A 37 16.39 9.78 -18.27
C ILE A 37 17.67 9.65 -19.09
N ILE A 38 18.32 8.51 -18.95
CA ILE A 38 19.51 8.16 -19.71
C ILE A 38 19.13 7.83 -21.17
N ASN A 39 19.90 8.33 -22.13
CA ASN A 39 19.80 7.82 -23.50
C ASN A 39 20.54 6.47 -23.54
N PRO A 40 19.85 5.35 -23.84
CA PRO A 40 20.47 4.03 -23.77
C PRO A 40 21.40 3.81 -24.96
N THR A 41 22.69 3.66 -24.72
CA THR A 41 23.66 3.23 -25.73
C THR A 41 23.68 1.70 -25.83
N CYS A 42 24.07 1.15 -26.98
CA CYS A 42 24.11 -0.31 -27.19
C CYS A 42 24.95 -1.03 -26.13
N ASP A 43 26.14 -0.51 -25.81
CA ASP A 43 26.99 -1.05 -24.73
C ASP A 43 26.29 -1.07 -23.37
N ARG A 44 25.55 0.00 -23.02
CA ARG A 44 24.84 0.06 -21.74
C ARG A 44 23.69 -0.93 -21.66
N ILE A 45 22.95 -1.10 -22.76
CA ILE A 45 21.89 -2.10 -22.85
C ILE A 45 22.47 -3.50 -22.70
N PHE A 46 23.59 -3.77 -23.38
CA PHE A 46 24.27 -5.06 -23.33
C PHE A 46 24.73 -5.41 -21.91
N ARG A 47 25.46 -4.52 -21.23
CA ARG A 47 25.91 -4.75 -19.84
C ARG A 47 24.76 -4.91 -18.86
N ARG A 48 23.67 -4.15 -19.05
CA ARG A 48 22.45 -4.32 -18.25
C ARG A 48 21.85 -5.71 -18.48
N GLN A 49 21.85 -6.20 -19.72
CA GLN A 49 21.34 -7.53 -20.05
C GLN A 49 22.18 -8.64 -19.42
N GLU A 50 23.51 -8.51 -19.40
CA GLU A 50 24.41 -9.42 -18.68
C GLU A 50 24.09 -9.46 -17.19
N ARG A 51 24.00 -8.30 -16.53
CA ARG A 51 23.59 -8.22 -15.11
C ARG A 51 22.24 -8.88 -14.86
N LEU A 52 21.24 -8.63 -15.71
CA LEU A 52 19.90 -9.22 -15.54
C LEU A 52 19.91 -10.75 -15.69
N LYS A 53 20.73 -11.28 -16.61
CA LYS A 53 20.93 -12.74 -16.73
C LYS A 53 21.59 -13.33 -15.49
N GLU A 54 22.60 -12.66 -14.94
CA GLU A 54 23.25 -13.06 -13.69
C GLU A 54 22.33 -12.94 -12.47
N GLU A 55 21.47 -11.93 -12.42
CA GLU A 55 20.50 -11.79 -11.33
C GLU A 55 19.42 -12.87 -11.40
N ALA A 56 18.96 -13.21 -12.60
CA ALA A 56 17.96 -14.25 -12.80
C ALA A 56 18.46 -15.65 -12.38
N THR A 57 19.77 -15.90 -12.38
CA THR A 57 20.32 -17.19 -11.94
C THR A 57 20.53 -17.27 -10.42
N LYS A 58 20.53 -16.14 -9.71
CA LYS A 58 20.73 -16.10 -8.25
C LYS A 58 19.51 -16.62 -7.50
N THR A 59 19.77 -17.25 -6.36
CA THR A 59 18.75 -17.60 -5.35
C THR A 59 18.71 -16.56 -4.23
N GLU A 60 17.64 -16.55 -3.45
CA GLU A 60 17.49 -15.61 -2.31
C GLU A 60 18.66 -15.69 -1.31
N ASP A 61 19.25 -16.87 -1.13
CA ASP A 61 20.33 -17.10 -0.18
C ASP A 61 21.67 -16.49 -0.61
N GLN A 62 21.87 -16.29 -1.91
CA GLN A 62 23.09 -15.71 -2.47
C GLN A 62 23.11 -14.18 -2.42
N LEU A 63 22.04 -13.55 -1.91
CA LEU A 63 21.93 -12.09 -1.82
C LEU A 63 22.70 -11.52 -0.63
N SER A 64 23.16 -10.27 -0.79
CA SER A 64 23.80 -9.52 0.29
C SER A 64 22.84 -9.33 1.48
N SER A 65 23.38 -9.18 2.69
CA SER A 65 22.59 -8.98 3.91
C SER A 65 21.71 -7.72 3.83
N GLU A 66 22.17 -6.65 3.20
CA GLU A 66 21.41 -5.41 2.97
C GLU A 66 20.25 -5.64 2.00
N GLU A 67 20.51 -6.35 0.90
CA GLU A 67 19.49 -6.67 -0.10
C GLU A 67 18.42 -7.59 0.47
N LYS A 68 18.80 -8.58 1.28
CA LYS A 68 17.86 -9.45 2.01
C LYS A 68 16.97 -8.64 2.95
N LYS A 69 17.54 -7.70 3.71
CA LYS A 69 16.76 -6.81 4.59
C LYS A 69 15.76 -5.98 3.80
N TYR A 70 16.20 -5.38 2.69
CA TYR A 70 15.33 -4.57 1.83
C TYR A 70 14.22 -5.43 1.19
N LEU A 71 14.56 -6.60 0.67
CA LEU A 71 13.62 -7.54 0.09
C LEU A 71 12.60 -8.04 1.12
N ASN A 72 13.03 -8.34 2.34
CA ASN A 72 12.11 -8.71 3.44
C ASN A 72 11.15 -7.57 3.79
N GLN A 73 11.60 -6.31 3.73
CA GLN A 73 10.72 -5.16 3.90
C GLN A 73 9.67 -5.09 2.78
N LEU A 74 10.08 -5.26 1.52
CA LEU A 74 9.17 -5.26 0.38
C LEU A 74 8.18 -6.44 0.42
N LYS A 75 8.60 -7.64 0.83
CA LYS A 75 7.72 -8.82 1.02
C LYS A 75 6.64 -8.60 2.07
N LYS A 76 6.88 -7.71 3.05
CA LYS A 76 5.84 -7.31 4.01
C LYS A 76 4.80 -6.40 3.34
N GLN A 77 5.24 -5.55 2.42
CA GLN A 77 4.44 -4.50 1.77
C GLN A 77 3.67 -4.97 0.53
N GLY A 78 4.22 -5.88 -0.26
CA GLY A 78 3.64 -6.33 -1.54
C GLY A 78 3.57 -7.86 -1.70
N TYR A 79 2.63 -8.31 -2.54
CA TYR A 79 2.51 -9.71 -2.95
C TYR A 79 3.43 -10.04 -4.12
N LEU A 80 3.59 -9.11 -5.05
CA LEU A 80 4.56 -9.18 -6.14
C LEU A 80 5.67 -8.19 -5.84
N VAL A 81 6.90 -8.68 -5.72
CA VAL A 81 8.06 -7.87 -5.35
C VAL A 81 9.11 -7.98 -6.45
N GLY A 82 9.41 -6.86 -7.10
CA GLY A 82 10.50 -6.75 -8.05
C GLY A 82 11.76 -6.17 -7.40
N ARG A 83 12.93 -6.64 -7.84
CA ARG A 83 14.22 -6.04 -7.52
C ARG A 83 14.63 -5.07 -8.62
N VAL A 84 14.99 -3.85 -8.22
CA VAL A 84 15.55 -2.84 -9.14
C VAL A 84 17.01 -2.65 -8.78
N GLY A 85 17.90 -3.23 -9.60
CA GLY A 85 19.35 -3.09 -9.49
C GLY A 85 19.90 -1.94 -10.34
N ARG A 86 21.19 -1.64 -10.13
CA ARG A 86 21.96 -0.68 -10.93
C ARG A 86 23.22 -1.36 -11.48
N THR A 87 23.48 -1.15 -12.76
CA THR A 87 24.67 -1.62 -13.47
C THR A 87 25.82 -0.63 -13.33
N PHE A 88 25.52 0.67 -13.37
CA PHE A 88 26.54 1.74 -13.38
C PHE A 88 26.56 2.46 -12.04
N GLN A 89 27.22 1.84 -11.07
CA GLN A 89 27.43 2.44 -9.75
C GLN A 89 28.90 2.88 -9.62
N ARG A 90 29.11 4.12 -9.19
CA ARG A 90 30.44 4.57 -8.77
C ARG A 90 30.81 3.73 -7.55
N GLN A 91 31.96 3.06 -7.59
CA GLN A 91 32.45 2.31 -6.44
C GLN A 91 32.48 3.28 -5.25
N LYS A 92 31.91 2.87 -4.12
CA LYS A 92 32.07 3.65 -2.89
C LYS A 92 33.57 3.74 -2.62
N PRO A 93 34.11 4.91 -2.24
CA PRO A 93 35.49 4.96 -1.77
C PRO A 93 35.63 3.93 -0.64
N SER A 94 36.66 3.09 -0.75
CA SER A 94 36.97 2.07 0.26
C SER A 94 37.10 2.74 1.62
N SER A 95 36.67 2.07 2.69
CA SER A 95 36.81 2.50 4.09
C SER A 95 38.26 2.48 4.60
N VAL A 96 39.25 2.61 3.70
CA VAL A 96 40.64 2.79 4.07
C VAL A 96 40.78 4.29 4.36
N ILE A 97 40.66 4.62 5.64
CA ILE A 97 41.02 5.95 6.15
C ILE A 97 42.54 6.01 6.00
N ASP A 98 43.04 6.82 5.07
CA ASP A 98 44.46 7.13 5.01
C ASP A 98 44.80 7.90 6.29
N PHE A 99 45.67 7.33 7.12
CA PHE A 99 46.03 7.92 8.39
C PHE A 99 47.01 9.07 8.13
N ASP A 100 46.49 10.29 8.04
CA ASP A 100 47.27 11.52 7.85
C ASP A 100 47.61 12.14 9.22
N PRO A 101 48.88 12.11 9.67
CA PRO A 101 49.30 12.67 10.95
C PRO A 101 49.09 14.18 11.05
N ASP A 102 49.10 14.90 9.92
CA ASP A 102 49.00 16.36 9.88
C ASP A 102 47.56 16.85 10.09
N MET A 103 46.55 16.01 9.80
CA MET A 103 45.14 16.30 10.13
C MET A 103 44.81 16.15 11.62
N LEU A 104 45.69 15.49 12.39
CA LEU A 104 45.50 15.22 13.82
C LEU A 104 46.36 16.12 14.72
N SER A 105 47.16 17.03 14.16
CA SER A 105 47.95 17.97 14.95
C SER A 105 47.06 19.06 15.53
N TYR A 106 46.77 18.97 16.83
CA TYR A 106 46.12 20.06 17.58
C TYR A 106 47.19 21.01 18.13
N SER A 107 47.04 22.30 17.82
CA SER A 107 47.80 23.37 18.46
C SER A 107 47.23 23.61 19.87
N ILE A 108 48.09 23.77 20.88
CA ILE A 108 47.67 23.99 22.29
C ILE A 108 46.78 25.24 22.46
N ASP A 109 46.81 26.17 21.51
CA ASP A 109 46.05 27.43 21.52
C ASP A 109 44.72 27.40 20.73
N GLU A 110 44.31 26.26 20.17
CA GLU A 110 43.00 26.14 19.51
C GLU A 110 42.03 25.28 20.34
N ASP A 111 40.93 25.90 20.79
CA ASP A 111 39.80 25.19 21.40
C ASP A 111 39.28 24.09 20.45
N PRO A 112 38.81 22.93 20.97
CA PRO A 112 38.27 21.84 20.17
C PRO A 112 36.95 22.25 19.52
N ARG A 113 37.05 22.97 18.41
CA ARG A 113 35.92 23.20 17.51
C ARG A 113 35.62 21.87 16.85
N HIS A 114 34.46 21.28 17.17
CA HIS A 114 33.85 20.28 16.31
C HIS A 114 33.82 20.88 14.91
N SER A 115 34.68 20.37 14.01
CA SER A 115 34.55 20.66 12.60
C SER A 115 33.11 20.29 12.24
N PRO A 116 32.28 21.24 11.77
CA PRO A 116 30.96 20.89 11.28
C PRO A 116 31.26 19.89 10.16
N GLY A 117 30.87 18.62 10.36
CA GLY A 117 31.11 17.56 9.40
C GLY A 117 30.75 18.12 8.03
N LYS A 118 31.74 18.15 7.11
CA LYS A 118 31.62 18.80 5.81
C LYS A 118 30.21 18.55 5.29
N CYS A 119 29.41 19.60 5.19
CA CYS A 119 28.14 19.53 4.50
C CYS A 119 28.51 19.01 3.11
N GLU A 120 28.15 17.76 2.78
CA GLU A 120 28.44 17.19 1.47
C GLU A 120 27.86 18.18 0.45
N GLU A 121 28.73 18.93 -0.23
CA GLU A 121 28.30 19.86 -1.26
C GLU A 121 27.44 19.08 -2.24
N ARG A 122 26.22 19.56 -2.48
CA ARG A 122 25.26 18.87 -3.34
C ARG A 122 25.93 18.66 -4.69
N GLU A 123 26.09 17.39 -5.07
CA GLU A 123 26.63 17.06 -6.38
C GLU A 123 25.65 17.53 -7.46
N GLU A 124 25.93 18.66 -8.09
CA GLU A 124 25.14 19.10 -9.24
C GLU A 124 25.56 18.37 -10.51
N PHE A 125 24.62 18.23 -11.44
CA PHE A 125 24.92 17.68 -12.76
C PHE A 125 25.70 18.68 -13.60
N THR A 126 26.74 18.19 -14.28
CA THR A 126 27.49 19.02 -15.23
C THR A 126 26.67 19.25 -16.50
N TYR A 127 26.81 20.42 -17.14
CA TYR A 127 26.09 20.77 -18.38
C TYR A 127 26.17 19.66 -19.46
N ASN A 128 27.35 19.07 -19.66
CA ASN A 128 27.57 18.00 -20.64
C ASN A 128 26.78 16.72 -20.34
N GLU A 129 26.51 16.41 -19.07
CA GLU A 129 25.74 15.22 -18.69
C GLU A 129 24.24 15.37 -18.99
N VAL A 130 23.79 16.63 -19.05
CA VAL A 130 22.39 17.04 -19.06
C VAL A 130 21.93 17.52 -20.44
N LYS A 131 22.84 18.06 -21.25
CA LYS A 131 22.55 18.65 -22.57
C LYS A 131 21.67 17.75 -23.46
N ASP A 132 22.01 16.47 -23.53
CA ASP A 132 21.30 15.48 -24.37
C ASP A 132 20.36 14.57 -23.55
N ALA A 133 20.05 14.95 -22.30
CA ALA A 133 19.18 14.17 -21.44
C ALA A 133 17.71 14.43 -21.78
N ARG A 134 16.91 13.36 -21.79
CA ARG A 134 15.45 13.47 -21.77
C ARG A 134 14.98 13.57 -20.33
N TRP A 135 13.91 14.30 -20.09
CA TRP A 135 13.42 14.55 -18.74
C TRP A 135 12.04 13.93 -18.54
N CYS A 136 11.86 13.23 -17.42
CA CYS A 136 10.55 12.88 -16.89
C CYS A 136 10.18 13.91 -15.84
N PHE A 137 9.09 14.63 -16.07
CA PHE A 137 8.57 15.62 -15.14
C PHE A 137 7.47 14.99 -14.30
N ASP A 138 7.66 14.98 -13.00
CA ASP A 138 6.63 14.63 -12.04
C ASP A 138 5.90 15.91 -11.63
N THR A 139 4.66 16.04 -12.10
CA THR A 139 3.82 17.21 -11.86
C THR A 139 3.24 17.19 -10.45
N PRO A 140 3.14 18.35 -9.79
CA PRO A 140 2.46 18.44 -8.50
C PRO A 140 1.05 17.83 -8.55
N GLY A 141 0.66 17.16 -7.47
CA GLY A 141 -0.64 16.50 -7.41
C GLY A 141 -1.81 17.49 -7.42
N ILE A 142 -2.85 17.19 -8.19
CA ILE A 142 -4.09 17.96 -8.19
C ILE A 142 -4.95 17.50 -7.00
N VAL A 143 -5.30 18.44 -6.11
CA VAL A 143 -6.25 18.18 -5.02
C VAL A 143 -7.67 18.37 -5.56
N LYS A 144 -8.51 17.33 -5.42
CA LYS A 144 -9.93 17.39 -5.78
C LYS A 144 -10.77 17.55 -4.52
N GLU A 145 -11.59 18.59 -4.47
CA GLU A 145 -12.39 18.97 -3.30
C GLU A 145 -13.39 17.86 -2.87
N ASN A 146 -14.02 17.19 -3.84
CA ASN A 146 -15.05 16.17 -3.58
C ASN A 146 -14.51 14.73 -3.48
N CYS A 147 -13.19 14.54 -3.34
CA CYS A 147 -12.67 13.20 -3.10
C CYS A 147 -12.97 12.78 -1.67
N VAL A 148 -13.33 11.51 -1.47
CA VAL A 148 -13.57 10.95 -0.13
C VAL A 148 -12.40 11.25 0.78
N GLY A 149 -11.15 11.23 0.27
CA GLY A 149 -9.95 11.66 0.98
C GLY A 149 -10.10 12.97 1.75
N THR A 150 -10.75 14.00 1.20
CA THR A 150 -10.98 15.31 1.84
C THR A 150 -11.85 15.21 3.10
N LEU A 151 -12.69 14.17 3.22
CA LEU A 151 -13.45 13.88 4.43
C LEU A 151 -12.58 13.33 5.58
N TRP A 152 -11.31 12.99 5.32
CA TRP A 152 -10.41 12.38 6.30
C TRP A 152 -9.30 13.37 6.65
N CYS A 153 -9.08 13.56 7.95
CA CYS A 153 -7.92 14.29 8.44
C CYS A 153 -6.62 13.57 8.01
N CYS A 154 -5.51 14.28 7.82
CA CYS A 154 -4.22 13.68 7.46
C CYS A 154 -3.81 12.53 8.40
N CYS A 155 -4.15 12.63 9.69
CA CYS A 155 -3.91 11.59 10.70
C CYS A 155 -4.70 10.30 10.41
N LEU A 156 -5.91 10.41 9.83
CA LEU A 156 -6.75 9.28 9.46
C LEU A 156 -6.27 8.56 8.19
N LEU A 157 -5.57 9.27 7.30
CA LEU A 157 -5.03 8.67 6.07
C LEU A 157 -4.01 7.57 6.39
N GLY A 158 -3.21 7.72 7.45
CA GLY A 158 -2.26 6.69 7.88
C GLY A 158 -2.92 5.36 8.24
N GLU A 159 -4.15 5.39 8.76
CA GLU A 159 -4.92 4.17 9.09
C GLU A 159 -5.72 3.63 7.91
N LEU A 160 -6.27 4.51 7.07
CA LEU A 160 -7.07 4.15 5.91
C LEU A 160 -6.21 3.49 4.82
N PHE A 161 -5.01 4.02 4.59
CA PHE A 161 -4.12 3.53 3.55
C PHE A 161 -3.38 2.27 3.99
N CYS A 162 -3.35 1.27 3.11
CA CYS A 162 -2.63 0.03 3.33
C CYS A 162 -1.12 0.24 3.15
N LEU A 163 -0.39 0.44 4.24
CA LEU A 163 1.09 0.46 4.23
C LEU A 163 1.71 -0.94 4.06
N SER A 164 0.92 -1.98 4.31
CA SER A 164 1.29 -3.38 4.13
C SER A 164 0.27 -4.08 3.24
N CYS A 165 0.62 -5.26 2.72
CA CYS A 165 -0.31 -6.09 1.94
C CYS A 165 -1.67 -6.22 2.64
N ALA A 166 -2.72 -5.72 1.99
CA ALA A 166 -4.10 -5.91 2.46
C ALA A 166 -4.45 -7.39 2.35
N CYS A 167 -4.68 -8.04 3.49
CA CYS A 167 -5.12 -9.43 3.52
C CYS A 167 -6.65 -9.47 3.60
N GLY A 168 -7.28 -10.31 2.76
CA GLY A 168 -8.73 -10.51 2.82
C GLY A 168 -9.13 -11.07 4.18
N ARG A 169 -9.97 -10.35 4.90
CA ARG A 169 -10.63 -10.83 6.13
C ARG A 169 -11.97 -11.41 5.75
N VAL A 170 -12.12 -12.72 5.90
CA VAL A 170 -13.34 -13.44 5.48
C VAL A 170 -14.26 -13.64 6.66
N PHE A 171 -15.53 -13.31 6.46
CA PHE A 171 -16.62 -13.49 7.42
C PHE A 171 -17.70 -14.36 6.78
N LEU A 172 -18.27 -15.27 7.57
CA LEU A 172 -19.46 -16.04 7.23
C LEU A 172 -20.63 -15.42 7.95
N LEU A 173 -21.52 -14.76 7.19
CA LEU A 173 -22.78 -14.25 7.74
C LEU A 173 -23.86 -15.30 7.51
N LEU A 174 -24.67 -15.51 8.53
CA LEU A 174 -25.70 -16.54 8.52
C LEU A 174 -27.05 -15.88 8.19
N SER A 175 -27.91 -16.62 7.50
CA SER A 175 -29.16 -16.11 6.92
C SER A 175 -30.33 -15.91 7.88
N TRP A 176 -30.25 -16.43 9.11
CA TRP A 176 -31.41 -16.63 9.98
C TRP A 176 -31.87 -15.36 10.71
N ASP A 177 -30.99 -14.37 10.84
CA ASP A 177 -31.30 -13.02 11.32
C ASP A 177 -30.56 -12.02 10.44
N TRP A 178 -31.08 -10.79 10.31
CA TRP A 178 -30.44 -9.72 9.54
C TRP A 178 -29.04 -9.42 10.10
N ASP A 179 -28.05 -10.11 9.56
CA ASP A 179 -26.66 -9.98 9.94
C ASP A 179 -26.10 -8.72 9.29
N SER A 180 -25.47 -7.90 10.14
CA SER A 180 -24.88 -6.65 9.73
C SER A 180 -23.39 -6.67 9.97
N PHE A 181 -22.67 -6.10 9.02
CA PHE A 181 -21.25 -5.98 9.06
C PHE A 181 -20.87 -4.51 9.00
N VAL A 182 -20.31 -4.01 10.10
CA VAL A 182 -19.93 -2.62 10.27
C VAL A 182 -18.44 -2.49 10.00
N THR A 183 -18.11 -1.75 8.95
CA THR A 183 -16.79 -1.16 8.80
C THR A 183 -16.79 0.25 9.37
N SER A 184 -15.60 0.75 9.68
CA SER A 184 -15.38 2.05 10.30
C SER A 184 -15.95 3.26 9.52
N SER A 185 -16.42 3.11 8.28
CA SER A 185 -17.04 4.21 7.51
C SER A 185 -18.30 3.83 6.74
N SER A 186 -18.70 2.56 6.79
CA SER A 186 -19.86 2.06 6.03
C SER A 186 -20.42 0.82 6.71
N CYS A 187 -21.74 0.73 6.74
CA CYS A 187 -22.45 -0.44 7.26
C CYS A 187 -23.07 -1.23 6.12
N TYR A 188 -23.00 -2.55 6.19
CA TYR A 188 -23.69 -3.44 5.27
C TYR A 188 -24.68 -4.29 6.05
N VAL A 189 -25.91 -4.27 5.58
CA VAL A 189 -26.99 -5.11 6.06
C VAL A 189 -27.28 -6.13 4.96
N PHE A 190 -27.36 -7.41 5.32
CA PHE A 190 -27.57 -8.49 4.38
C PHE A 190 -28.79 -9.32 4.74
N GLN A 191 -29.53 -9.72 3.71
CA GLN A 191 -30.59 -10.71 3.77
C GLN A 191 -30.41 -11.74 2.64
N GLY A 192 -30.42 -13.03 3.01
CA GLY A 192 -30.39 -14.17 2.10
C GLY A 192 -30.90 -15.42 2.80
N GLU A 193 -31.11 -16.51 2.06
CA GLU A 193 -31.66 -17.76 2.60
C GLU A 193 -30.57 -18.71 3.11
N LYS A 194 -29.40 -18.66 2.48
CA LYS A 194 -28.22 -19.46 2.80
C LYS A 194 -27.10 -18.54 3.31
N PRO A 195 -26.12 -19.10 4.03
CA PRO A 195 -25.02 -18.30 4.53
C PRO A 195 -24.10 -17.85 3.38
N ALA A 196 -23.64 -16.61 3.44
CA ALA A 196 -22.77 -16.01 2.43
C ALA A 196 -21.42 -15.61 3.03
N TRP A 197 -20.37 -15.58 2.19
CA TRP A 197 -19.05 -15.14 2.60
C TRP A 197 -18.77 -13.72 2.13
N PHE A 198 -18.31 -12.89 3.06
CA PHE A 198 -17.90 -11.53 2.82
C PHE A 198 -16.40 -11.42 3.08
N SER A 199 -15.64 -11.14 2.02
CA SER A 199 -14.18 -11.00 2.10
C SER A 199 -13.82 -9.52 2.02
N VAL A 200 -13.42 -8.95 3.15
CA VAL A 200 -13.10 -7.52 3.25
C VAL A 200 -11.62 -7.29 2.99
N VAL A 201 -11.34 -6.52 1.94
CA VAL A 201 -9.99 -6.10 1.58
C VAL A 201 -9.87 -4.62 1.87
N ALA A 202 -9.28 -4.33 3.02
CA ALA A 202 -9.06 -2.98 3.53
C ALA A 202 -7.79 -2.98 4.41
N SER A 203 -7.41 -1.80 4.92
CA SER A 203 -6.27 -1.70 5.85
C SER A 203 -6.48 -2.57 7.09
N ASN A 204 -5.41 -3.25 7.53
CA ASN A 204 -5.43 -4.13 8.71
C ASN A 204 -5.68 -3.35 10.01
N LEU A 205 -5.47 -2.03 10.00
CA LEU A 205 -5.69 -1.16 11.15
C LEU A 205 -7.17 -0.83 11.37
N LEU A 206 -8.00 -0.99 10.34
CA LEU A 206 -9.43 -0.69 10.39
C LEU A 206 -10.18 -1.84 11.08
N PRO A 207 -10.85 -1.58 12.22
CA PRO A 207 -11.66 -2.57 12.88
C PRO A 207 -12.84 -2.92 11.99
N VAL A 208 -13.23 -4.17 12.10
CA VAL A 208 -14.32 -4.75 11.35
C VAL A 208 -15.14 -5.55 12.36
N ARG A 209 -16.45 -5.31 12.40
CA ARG A 209 -17.34 -6.00 13.33
C ARG A 209 -18.58 -6.53 12.67
N THR A 210 -19.05 -7.65 13.19
CA THR A 210 -20.34 -8.25 12.89
C THR A 210 -21.30 -7.99 14.04
N SER A 211 -22.54 -7.62 13.76
CA SER A 211 -23.60 -7.41 14.75
C SER A 211 -24.95 -7.68 14.10
N THR A 212 -25.98 -7.91 14.92
CA THR A 212 -27.36 -8.05 14.45
C THR A 212 -27.94 -6.68 14.11
N LEU A 213 -28.83 -6.61 13.13
CA LEU A 213 -29.48 -5.38 12.66
C LEU A 213 -30.07 -4.54 13.79
N SER A 214 -30.71 -5.18 14.77
CA SER A 214 -31.33 -4.51 15.93
C SER A 214 -30.36 -3.64 16.73
N ASN A 215 -29.08 -4.01 16.73
CA ASN A 215 -28.06 -3.34 17.53
C ASN A 215 -27.23 -2.36 16.70
N VAL A 216 -27.31 -2.39 15.36
CA VAL A 216 -26.44 -1.58 14.48
C VAL A 216 -26.59 -0.10 14.75
N ASP A 217 -27.82 0.40 14.77
CA ASP A 217 -28.09 1.83 15.00
C ASP A 217 -27.60 2.25 16.39
N SER A 218 -27.88 1.42 17.41
CA SER A 218 -27.43 1.67 18.78
C SER A 218 -25.90 1.64 18.92
N ILE A 219 -25.21 0.80 18.15
CA ILE A 219 -23.74 0.71 18.14
C ILE A 219 -23.17 1.93 17.43
N TYR A 220 -23.77 2.34 16.31
CA TYR A 220 -23.32 3.52 15.59
C TYR A 220 -23.48 4.78 16.43
N GLU A 221 -24.64 5.00 17.03
CA GLU A 221 -24.89 6.17 17.89
C GLU A 221 -23.96 6.21 19.11
N LYS A 222 -23.71 5.07 19.76
CA LYS A 222 -22.88 5.02 20.98
C LYS A 222 -21.38 5.08 20.70
N HIS A 223 -20.94 4.57 19.56
CA HIS A 223 -19.53 4.30 19.30
C HIS A 223 -18.96 5.01 18.06
N ALA A 224 -19.75 5.79 17.34
CA ALA A 224 -19.24 6.66 16.29
C ALA A 224 -18.29 7.71 16.88
N GLY A 225 -17.14 7.91 16.24
CA GLY A 225 -16.11 8.82 16.73
C GLY A 225 -15.24 8.29 17.87
N GLN A 226 -15.52 7.09 18.39
CA GLN A 226 -14.75 6.45 19.46
C GLN A 226 -13.75 5.41 18.93
N GLU A 227 -12.82 4.98 19.78
CA GLU A 227 -11.81 3.95 19.46
C GLU A 227 -12.43 2.63 19.00
N PHE A 228 -13.67 2.37 19.38
CA PHE A 228 -14.39 1.18 18.95
C PHE A 228 -14.55 1.16 17.43
N LEU A 229 -15.19 2.14 16.78
CA LEU A 229 -15.29 2.18 15.31
C LEU A 229 -14.04 2.78 14.65
N LYS A 230 -13.15 3.41 15.44
CA LYS A 230 -11.95 4.17 15.06
C LYS A 230 -12.22 5.34 14.14
N VAL A 231 -12.72 5.07 12.94
CA VAL A 231 -13.03 6.10 11.95
C VAL A 231 -14.50 6.52 12.11
N PRO A 232 -14.82 7.81 11.92
CA PRO A 232 -13.89 8.94 11.80
C PRO A 232 -13.26 9.25 13.18
N MET A 233 -11.93 9.33 13.27
CA MET A 233 -11.26 9.77 14.50
C MET A 233 -11.45 11.28 14.63
N GLY A 234 -11.88 11.74 15.81
CA GLY A 234 -12.15 13.16 16.06
C GLY A 234 -13.31 13.44 17.02
N GLY A 235 -13.88 12.40 17.64
CA GLY A 235 -14.93 12.54 18.65
C GLY A 235 -16.24 13.11 18.10
N GLU A 236 -17.05 13.65 19.01
CA GLU A 236 -18.40 14.15 18.70
C GLU A 236 -18.39 15.37 17.77
N GLU A 237 -17.39 16.24 17.86
CA GLU A 237 -17.29 17.42 16.99
C GLU A 237 -17.11 17.04 15.52
N ARG A 238 -16.25 16.05 15.24
CA ARG A 238 -16.05 15.55 13.87
C ARG A 238 -17.29 14.81 13.35
N MET A 239 -18.03 14.13 14.23
CA MET A 239 -19.26 13.44 13.85
C MET A 239 -20.36 14.41 13.41
N LYS A 240 -20.38 15.65 13.93
CA LYS A 240 -21.31 16.70 13.46
C LYS A 240 -21.01 17.17 12.03
N GLU A 241 -19.74 17.21 11.65
CA GLU A 241 -19.30 17.55 10.29
C GLU A 241 -19.37 16.36 9.32
N PHE A 242 -19.42 15.13 9.84
CA PHE A 242 -19.41 13.94 9.02
C PHE A 242 -20.75 13.78 8.26
N PRO A 243 -20.72 13.54 6.94
CA PRO A 243 -21.95 13.45 6.17
C PRO A 243 -22.81 12.26 6.62
N PRO A 244 -24.15 12.39 6.61
CA PRO A 244 -25.03 11.31 7.00
C PRO A 244 -24.88 10.12 6.06
N LEU A 245 -25.05 8.91 6.60
CA LEU A 245 -25.01 7.68 5.82
C LEU A 245 -26.31 7.52 5.02
N VAL A 246 -26.20 7.32 3.71
CA VAL A 246 -27.32 7.11 2.79
C VAL A 246 -27.39 5.61 2.45
N PRO A 247 -28.57 4.97 2.56
CA PRO A 247 -28.75 3.59 2.16
C PRO A 247 -28.80 3.46 0.64
N GLN A 248 -28.21 2.38 0.14
CA GLN A 248 -28.29 1.95 -1.25
C GLN A 248 -28.54 0.45 -1.30
N ASP A 249 -29.59 0.06 -2.00
CA ASP A 249 -30.00 -1.33 -2.17
C ASP A 249 -29.27 -1.94 -3.37
N ILE A 250 -28.75 -3.14 -3.18
CA ILE A 250 -27.94 -3.90 -4.13
C ILE A 250 -28.47 -5.33 -4.13
N THR A 251 -28.77 -5.85 -5.32
CA THR A 251 -29.19 -7.24 -5.52
C THR A 251 -28.10 -7.99 -6.25
N LEU A 252 -27.65 -9.13 -5.72
CA LEU A 252 -26.61 -9.98 -6.32
C LEU A 252 -27.11 -11.41 -6.49
N LYS A 253 -26.69 -12.08 -7.56
CA LYS A 253 -27.02 -13.50 -7.80
C LYS A 253 -25.80 -14.39 -7.58
N GLY A 254 -25.94 -15.36 -6.68
CA GLY A 254 -24.88 -16.28 -6.30
C GLY A 254 -24.46 -17.23 -7.43
N ILE A 255 -23.15 -17.39 -7.59
CA ILE A 255 -22.52 -18.24 -8.61
C ILE A 255 -22.08 -19.57 -7.99
N GLY A 256 -21.54 -19.53 -6.77
CA GLY A 256 -21.00 -20.71 -6.10
C GLY A 256 -20.18 -20.36 -4.85
N THR A 257 -19.81 -21.38 -4.09
CA THR A 257 -19.11 -21.20 -2.79
C THR A 257 -17.63 -20.81 -2.93
N THR A 258 -17.05 -20.96 -4.12
CA THR A 258 -15.63 -20.72 -4.40
C THR A 258 -15.37 -19.40 -5.10
N GLU A 259 -16.35 -18.88 -5.84
CA GLU A 259 -16.20 -17.71 -6.70
C GLU A 259 -17.03 -16.54 -6.18
N ALA A 260 -16.38 -15.40 -5.98
CA ALA A 260 -17.04 -14.15 -5.70
C ALA A 260 -17.91 -13.73 -6.88
N VAL A 261 -19.07 -13.18 -6.56
CA VAL A 261 -20.07 -12.66 -7.50
C VAL A 261 -19.71 -11.24 -7.92
N ALA A 262 -19.43 -10.39 -6.94
CA ALA A 262 -19.18 -8.98 -7.14
C ALA A 262 -18.27 -8.42 -6.05
N ASP A 263 -17.62 -7.30 -6.37
CA ASP A 263 -16.93 -6.47 -5.40
C ASP A 263 -17.72 -5.19 -5.12
N ILE A 264 -18.05 -4.94 -3.87
CA ILE A 264 -18.67 -3.70 -3.43
C ILE A 264 -17.56 -2.75 -2.97
N LYS A 265 -17.36 -1.67 -3.72
CA LYS A 265 -16.31 -0.69 -3.46
C LYS A 265 -16.67 0.21 -2.29
N LEU A 266 -15.81 0.21 -1.27
CA LEU A 266 -15.83 1.12 -0.13
C LEU A 266 -14.92 2.30 -0.43
N SER A 267 -15.48 3.34 -1.05
CA SER A 267 -14.75 4.48 -1.60
C SER A 267 -13.52 4.91 -0.80
N SER A 268 -12.35 4.60 -1.36
CA SER A 268 -10.99 4.78 -0.82
C SER A 268 -10.59 3.97 0.42
N ALA A 269 -11.53 3.38 1.17
CA ALA A 269 -11.24 2.50 2.30
C ALA A 269 -10.90 1.05 1.89
N GLY A 270 -11.41 0.60 0.74
CA GLY A 270 -11.19 -0.75 0.24
C GLY A 270 -12.35 -1.29 -0.60
N TRP A 271 -12.57 -2.59 -0.54
CA TRP A 271 -13.76 -3.23 -1.11
C TRP A 271 -14.12 -4.51 -0.35
N VAL A 272 -15.36 -4.94 -0.53
CA VAL A 272 -15.89 -6.21 0.01
C VAL A 272 -16.24 -7.11 -1.16
N ALA A 273 -15.58 -8.26 -1.26
CA ALA A 273 -15.95 -9.29 -2.23
C ALA A 273 -17.04 -10.18 -1.61
N VAL A 274 -18.14 -10.36 -2.34
CA VAL A 274 -19.29 -11.17 -1.89
C VAL A 274 -19.28 -12.51 -2.63
N THR A 275 -19.33 -13.60 -1.88
CA THR A 275 -19.41 -14.97 -2.40
C THR A 275 -20.64 -15.64 -1.82
N ALA A 276 -21.50 -16.19 -2.68
CA ALA A 276 -22.76 -16.80 -2.27
C ALA A 276 -23.06 -18.06 -3.06
N HIS A 277 -23.95 -18.89 -2.51
CA HIS A 277 -24.31 -20.17 -3.10
C HIS A 277 -24.96 -20.00 -4.48
N ALA A 278 -24.77 -21.00 -5.34
CA ALA A 278 -25.43 -21.01 -6.64
C ALA A 278 -26.96 -20.90 -6.48
N GLU A 279 -27.59 -20.16 -7.40
CA GLU A 279 -29.04 -19.95 -7.48
C GLU A 279 -29.66 -19.14 -6.32
N GLU A 280 -28.83 -18.56 -5.45
CA GLU A 280 -29.29 -17.69 -4.38
C GLU A 280 -29.33 -16.22 -4.82
N GLU A 281 -30.39 -15.51 -4.46
CA GLU A 281 -30.49 -14.06 -4.64
C GLU A 281 -30.23 -13.36 -3.30
N LEU A 282 -29.21 -12.51 -3.28
CA LEU A 282 -28.78 -11.77 -2.10
C LEU A 282 -29.33 -10.34 -2.18
N LEU A 283 -30.01 -9.91 -1.12
CA LEU A 283 -30.43 -8.53 -0.97
C LEU A 283 -29.52 -7.85 0.05
N LEU A 284 -28.79 -6.85 -0.42
CA LEU A 284 -27.80 -6.11 0.35
C LEU A 284 -28.22 -4.65 0.44
N ARG A 285 -28.26 -4.12 1.66
CA ARG A 285 -28.42 -2.68 1.90
C ARG A 285 -27.12 -2.12 2.45
N ALA A 286 -26.49 -1.27 1.67
CA ALA A 286 -25.22 -0.66 1.99
C ALA A 286 -25.41 0.80 2.39
N TYR A 287 -24.78 1.22 3.49
CA TYR A 287 -24.85 2.58 4.01
C TYR A 287 -23.50 3.25 3.83
N ALA A 288 -23.44 4.30 3.00
CA ALA A 288 -22.22 5.07 2.75
C ALA A 288 -22.44 6.57 2.97
N PRO A 289 -21.40 7.33 3.32
CA PRO A 289 -21.55 8.76 3.58
C PRO A 289 -22.03 9.52 2.35
N LYS A 290 -22.96 10.46 2.53
CA LYS A 290 -23.53 11.27 1.45
C LYS A 290 -22.42 11.91 0.59
N GLY A 291 -22.54 11.79 -0.73
CA GLY A 291 -21.54 12.25 -1.71
C GLY A 291 -20.52 11.17 -2.10
N THR A 292 -20.54 10.03 -1.41
CA THR A 292 -19.75 8.86 -1.76
C THR A 292 -20.58 7.87 -2.56
N ALA A 293 -20.23 7.61 -3.82
CA ALA A 293 -20.89 6.55 -4.59
C ALA A 293 -20.39 5.17 -4.15
N LEU A 294 -21.30 4.29 -3.71
CA LEU A 294 -21.00 2.86 -3.65
C LEU A 294 -21.07 2.32 -5.08
N VAL A 295 -20.02 1.62 -5.48
CA VAL A 295 -19.92 1.05 -6.82
C VAL A 295 -19.82 -0.46 -6.69
N VAL A 296 -20.76 -1.15 -7.31
CA VAL A 296 -20.70 -2.61 -7.49
C VAL A 296 -19.86 -2.87 -8.73
N ARG A 297 -18.84 -3.72 -8.59
CA ARG A 297 -17.98 -4.15 -9.69
C ARG A 297 -18.24 -5.62 -9.99
N GLU A 298 -18.65 -5.86 -11.22
CA GLU A 298 -18.85 -7.18 -11.82
C GLU A 298 -18.11 -7.20 -13.17
N PRO A 299 -17.21 -8.16 -13.42
CA PRO A 299 -16.74 -9.23 -12.53
C PRO A 299 -15.81 -8.73 -11.41
N PRO A 300 -15.66 -9.49 -10.31
CA PRO A 300 -14.76 -9.11 -9.21
C PRO A 300 -13.29 -9.22 -9.62
N LEU A 301 -12.43 -8.44 -8.97
CA LEU A 301 -10.99 -8.40 -9.23
C LEU A 301 -10.27 -9.66 -8.76
N LEU A 302 -10.73 -10.23 -7.64
CA LEU A 302 -10.17 -11.45 -7.06
C LEU A 302 -11.29 -12.48 -6.85
N PRO A 303 -11.69 -13.22 -7.90
CA PRO A 303 -12.82 -14.15 -7.84
C PRO A 303 -12.67 -15.21 -6.73
N TYR A 304 -11.46 -15.75 -6.53
CA TYR A 304 -11.21 -16.83 -5.58
C TYR A 304 -10.78 -16.37 -4.19
N ILE A 305 -10.99 -15.10 -3.83
CA ILE A 305 -10.49 -14.53 -2.57
C ILE A 305 -11.04 -15.25 -1.32
N SER A 306 -12.27 -15.77 -1.39
CA SER A 306 -12.92 -16.51 -0.31
C SER A 306 -12.16 -17.78 0.08
N THR A 307 -11.36 -18.35 -0.84
CA THR A 307 -10.53 -19.53 -0.60
C THR A 307 -9.24 -19.22 0.15
N ILE A 308 -8.79 -17.96 0.13
CA ILE A 308 -7.55 -17.49 0.78
C ILE A 308 -7.85 -17.16 2.26
N ARG A 309 -8.38 -18.14 2.99
CA ARG A 309 -8.72 -18.03 4.41
C ARG A 309 -8.09 -19.16 5.23
N GLY A 310 -7.85 -18.88 6.50
CA GLY A 310 -7.41 -19.87 7.49
C GLY A 310 -8.58 -20.62 8.12
N ALA A 311 -8.32 -21.28 9.26
CA ALA A 311 -9.35 -21.96 10.04
C ALA A 311 -10.40 -20.98 10.58
N ARG A 312 -11.65 -21.46 10.73
CA ARG A 312 -12.72 -20.70 11.37
C ARG A 312 -12.38 -20.43 12.83
N ILE A 313 -12.61 -19.20 13.31
CA ILE A 313 -12.41 -18.85 14.71
C ILE A 313 -13.63 -19.32 15.51
N PRO A 314 -13.47 -20.23 16.49
CA PRO A 314 -14.59 -20.73 17.29
C PRO A 314 -15.37 -19.59 17.96
N GLY A 315 -16.70 -19.67 17.94
CA GLY A 315 -17.58 -18.68 18.56
C GLY A 315 -17.73 -17.36 17.79
N THR A 316 -17.18 -17.24 16.58
CA THR A 316 -17.32 -16.02 15.76
C THR A 316 -17.68 -16.31 14.31
N ALA A 317 -18.14 -15.28 13.59
CA ALA A 317 -18.35 -15.30 12.15
C ALA A 317 -17.04 -15.23 11.32
N ALA A 318 -15.89 -14.96 11.97
CA ALA A 318 -14.65 -14.66 11.29
C ALA A 318 -13.77 -15.89 11.03
N TYR A 319 -13.02 -15.85 9.93
CA TYR A 319 -11.93 -16.78 9.66
C TYR A 319 -10.58 -16.15 10.01
N ARG A 320 -9.60 -16.98 10.40
CA ARG A 320 -8.21 -16.52 10.54
C ARG A 320 -7.68 -16.03 9.21
N THR A 321 -6.97 -14.90 9.22
CA THR A 321 -6.36 -14.36 8.01
C THR A 321 -5.19 -15.25 7.55
N LYS A 322 -5.09 -15.44 6.24
CA LYS A 322 -3.96 -16.15 5.62
C LYS A 322 -3.30 -15.22 4.62
N LYS A 323 -2.05 -14.84 4.89
CA LYS A 323 -1.27 -14.07 3.92
C LYS A 323 -0.68 -15.05 2.89
N PRO A 324 -1.02 -14.94 1.59
CA PRO A 324 -0.32 -15.73 0.58
C PRO A 324 1.16 -15.35 0.54
N PRO A 325 2.05 -16.31 0.18
CA PRO A 325 3.48 -16.03 0.06
C PRO A 325 3.71 -14.94 -0.99
N SER A 326 4.63 -14.03 -0.70
CA SER A 326 5.08 -13.03 -1.67
C SER A 326 5.90 -13.70 -2.78
N ILE A 327 5.58 -13.39 -4.03
CA ILE A 327 6.32 -13.79 -5.21
C ILE A 327 7.40 -12.74 -5.46
N VAL A 328 8.65 -13.19 -5.56
CA VAL A 328 9.77 -12.33 -5.93
C VAL A 328 10.09 -12.57 -7.40
N GLU A 329 10.04 -11.51 -8.20
CA GLU A 329 10.45 -11.58 -9.61
C GLU A 329 11.98 -11.63 -9.74
N ASN A 330 12.45 -12.27 -10.81
CA ASN A 330 13.86 -12.31 -11.22
C ASN A 330 14.79 -13.04 -10.23
N LEU A 331 14.28 -14.05 -9.52
CA LEU A 331 15.08 -15.01 -8.77
C LEU A 331 14.65 -16.42 -9.13
N LYS A 332 15.62 -17.35 -9.17
CA LYS A 332 15.28 -18.77 -9.24
C LYS A 332 14.59 -19.19 -7.95
N THR A 333 13.32 -19.58 -8.06
CA THR A 333 12.63 -20.26 -6.97
C THR A 333 13.31 -21.61 -6.79
N MET A 334 13.82 -21.90 -5.59
CA MET A 334 14.19 -23.28 -5.29
C MET A 334 12.91 -24.10 -5.33
N GLU A 335 12.81 -25.04 -6.26
CA GLU A 335 11.80 -26.09 -6.19
C GLU A 335 12.02 -26.80 -4.85
N ARG A 336 11.06 -26.65 -3.93
CA ARG A 336 11.01 -27.47 -2.73
C ARG A 336 10.76 -28.90 -3.21
N ARG A 337 11.80 -29.73 -3.20
CA ARG A 337 11.68 -31.18 -3.32
C ARG A 337 10.89 -31.75 -2.16
#